data_AF-A0A660LD56-F1
#
_entry.id   AF-A0A660LD56-F1
#
_cell.length_a   1.000
_cell.length_b   1.000
_cell.length_c   1.000
_cell.angle_alpha   90.00
_cell.angle_beta   90.00
_cell.angle_gamma   90.00
#
_symmetry.space_group_name_H-M   'P 1'
#
loop_
_entity.id
_entity.type
_entity.pdbx_description
1 polymer ?
#
loop_
_entity_poly.entity_id
_entity_poly.type
_entity_poly.pdbx_seq_one_letter_code
_entity_poly.pdbx_strand_id
1 'polypeptide(L)'
;MSDARVSVLKALGHPLRLRVVDRLGHVGPSPVSALSAELGASLPDVSAALRVLRDAGLVSVSRSGRSSVYALCDGVDRVLPWLDRVVGAGPPPPSGRPRVSRTCYGHLGGPLGVSLYRWLLASGALAADDDGVVRVVREEELRALGVESVEIGRQRLAFECLDATEHAPHLAGALGDALAAALFERGWIARVGDGREVTVVGDHLERIVGA
;
A
#
# COMPACT_ATOMS: atom_id res chain seq x y z
N MET A 1 -26.59 -14.00 4.39
CA MET A 1 -25.30 -14.72 4.28
C MET A 1 -24.24 -13.85 4.91
N SER A 2 -23.51 -14.33 5.92
CA SER A 2 -22.44 -13.55 6.57
C SER A 2 -21.36 -13.22 5.53
N ASP A 3 -20.94 -11.96 5.45
CA ASP A 3 -19.81 -11.54 4.60
C ASP A 3 -18.58 -12.41 4.94
N ALA A 4 -17.94 -12.99 3.92
CA ALA A 4 -16.77 -13.86 4.08
C ALA A 4 -15.62 -13.14 4.80
N ARG A 5 -15.47 -11.83 4.59
CA ARG A 5 -14.48 -10.99 5.26
C ARG A 5 -14.74 -10.93 6.77
N VAL A 6 -16.00 -10.83 7.18
CA VAL A 6 -16.38 -10.83 8.60
C VAL A 6 -16.06 -12.18 9.25
N SER A 7 -16.25 -13.29 8.52
CA SER A 7 -15.88 -14.63 9.00
C SER A 7 -14.37 -14.75 9.25
N VAL A 8 -13.56 -14.29 8.30
CA VAL A 8 -12.09 -14.25 8.42
C VAL A 8 -11.65 -13.42 9.60
N LEU A 9 -12.18 -12.20 9.76
CA LEU A 9 -11.82 -11.31 10.86
C LEU A 9 -12.21 -11.91 12.22
N LYS A 10 -13.38 -12.55 12.33
CA LYS A 10 -13.79 -13.27 13.56
C LYS A 10 -12.87 -14.46 13.86
N ALA A 11 -12.44 -15.19 12.84
CA ALA A 11 -11.49 -16.29 13.00
C ALA A 11 -10.10 -15.77 13.45
N LEU A 12 -9.66 -14.60 13.01
CA LEU A 12 -8.37 -14.03 13.44
C LEU A 12 -8.42 -13.33 14.81
N GLY A 13 -9.58 -12.86 15.25
CA GLY A 13 -9.78 -12.12 16.50
C GLY A 13 -9.60 -12.90 17.82
N HIS A 14 -8.65 -13.84 17.90
CA HIS A 14 -8.32 -14.58 19.12
C HIS A 14 -6.82 -14.84 19.23
N PRO A 15 -6.19 -14.62 20.41
CA PRO A 15 -4.74 -14.68 20.56
C PRO A 15 -4.09 -15.99 20.08
N LEU A 16 -4.63 -17.13 20.48
CA LEU A 16 -4.08 -18.43 20.07
C LEU A 16 -4.22 -18.68 18.57
N ARG A 17 -5.30 -18.22 17.93
CA ARG A 17 -5.54 -18.44 16.50
C ARG A 17 -4.58 -17.58 15.68
N LEU A 18 -4.37 -16.34 16.10
CA LEU A 18 -3.39 -15.45 15.48
C LEU A 18 -1.98 -16.05 15.58
N ARG A 19 -1.58 -16.53 16.77
CA ARG A 19 -0.28 -17.20 16.97
C ARG A 19 -0.10 -18.45 16.11
N VAL A 20 -1.15 -19.24 15.90
CA VAL A 20 -1.11 -20.41 15.01
C VAL A 20 -0.88 -19.99 13.55
N VAL A 21 -1.64 -18.99 13.06
CA VAL A 21 -1.48 -18.49 11.68
C VAL A 21 -0.09 -17.89 11.48
N ASP A 22 0.39 -17.11 12.45
CA ASP A 22 1.71 -16.49 12.46
C ASP A 22 2.82 -17.55 12.37
N ARG A 23 2.70 -18.60 13.20
CA ARG A 23 3.66 -19.71 13.21
C ARG A 23 3.71 -20.42 11.86
N LEU A 24 2.55 -20.72 11.28
CA LEU A 24 2.45 -21.41 10.00
C LEU A 24 2.94 -20.53 8.84
N GLY A 25 2.74 -19.21 8.92
CA GLY A 25 3.23 -18.26 7.92
C GLY A 25 4.75 -18.10 7.94
N HIS A 26 5.37 -18.05 9.13
CA HIS A 26 6.80 -17.78 9.25
C HIS A 26 7.70 -18.99 9.04
N VAL A 27 7.30 -20.19 9.48
CA VAL A 27 8.17 -21.38 9.38
C VAL A 27 7.50 -22.57 8.66
N GLY A 28 6.24 -22.44 8.26
CA GLY A 28 5.60 -23.36 7.32
C GLY A 28 4.79 -24.49 7.96
N PRO A 29 4.38 -25.49 7.14
CA PRO A 29 3.42 -26.52 7.54
C PRO A 29 3.87 -27.33 8.76
N SER A 30 2.93 -27.62 9.67
CA SER A 30 3.26 -28.24 10.96
C SER A 30 2.15 -29.18 11.47
N PRO A 31 2.49 -30.30 12.13
CA PRO A 31 1.51 -31.13 12.80
C PRO A 31 1.00 -30.47 14.09
N VAL A 32 -0.22 -30.82 14.50
CA VAL A 32 -0.87 -30.26 15.70
C VAL A 32 -0.03 -30.42 16.98
N SER A 33 0.72 -31.52 17.11
CA SER A 33 1.59 -31.78 18.27
C SER A 33 2.78 -30.84 18.34
N ALA A 34 3.38 -30.49 17.19
CA ALA A 34 4.48 -29.54 17.14
C ALA A 34 3.97 -28.12 17.44
N LEU A 35 2.83 -27.72 16.86
CA LEU A 35 2.18 -26.45 17.17
C LEU A 35 1.84 -26.30 18.66
N SER A 36 1.33 -27.36 19.29
CA SER A 36 1.04 -27.39 20.73
C SER A 36 2.30 -27.19 21.57
N ALA A 37 3.37 -27.91 21.26
CA ALA A 37 4.64 -27.80 21.97
C ALA A 37 5.27 -26.41 21.83
N GLU A 38 5.36 -25.88 20.61
CA GLU A 38 6.00 -24.59 20.32
C GLU A 38 5.20 -23.40 20.85
N LEU A 39 3.87 -23.48 20.81
CA LEU A 39 3.00 -22.39 21.27
C LEU A 39 2.72 -22.45 22.78
N GLY A 40 3.18 -23.49 23.49
CA GLY A 40 2.91 -23.68 24.92
C GLY A 40 1.41 -23.78 25.23
N ALA A 41 0.62 -24.30 24.29
CA ALA A 41 -0.84 -24.41 24.40
C ALA A 41 -1.26 -25.89 24.38
N SER A 42 -2.38 -26.23 25.02
CA SER A 42 -2.83 -27.62 25.08
C SER A 42 -3.24 -28.15 23.70
N LEU A 43 -3.09 -29.46 23.48
CA LEU A 43 -3.53 -30.13 22.25
C LEU A 43 -5.02 -29.88 21.93
N PRO A 44 -5.96 -29.95 22.90
CA PRO A 44 -7.35 -29.56 22.69
C PRO A 44 -7.53 -28.12 22.19
N ASP A 45 -6.83 -27.16 22.80
CA ASP A 45 -6.96 -25.74 22.44
C ASP A 45 -6.45 -25.47 21.02
N VAL A 46 -5.30 -26.03 20.67
CA VAL A 46 -4.73 -25.90 19.32
C VAL A 46 -5.62 -26.61 18.28
N SER A 47 -6.16 -27.78 18.60
CA SER A 47 -7.09 -28.48 17.70
C SER A 47 -8.38 -27.69 17.48
N ALA A 48 -8.93 -27.06 18.53
CA ALA A 48 -10.09 -26.20 18.42
C ALA A 48 -9.79 -24.94 17.58
N ALA A 49 -8.63 -24.31 17.80
CA ALA A 49 -8.16 -23.18 17.00
C ALA A 49 -8.04 -23.53 15.51
N LEU A 50 -7.40 -24.65 15.18
CA LEU A 50 -7.24 -25.12 13.80
C LEU A 50 -8.57 -25.45 13.13
N ARG A 51 -9.56 -25.96 13.87
CA ARG A 51 -10.91 -26.19 13.34
C ARG A 51 -11.55 -24.88 12.90
N VAL A 52 -11.55 -23.86 13.76
CA VAL A 52 -12.12 -22.54 13.44
C VAL A 52 -11.40 -21.90 12.25
N LEU A 53 -10.07 -21.95 12.22
CA LEU A 53 -9.26 -21.41 11.12
C LEU A 53 -9.54 -22.13 9.79
N ARG A 54 -9.69 -23.46 9.83
CA ARG A 54 -10.00 -24.27 8.64
C ARG A 54 -11.40 -23.97 8.12
N ASP A 55 -12.39 -23.89 9.01
CA ASP A 55 -13.78 -23.61 8.65
C ASP A 55 -13.92 -22.18 8.07
N ALA A 56 -13.01 -21.26 8.43
CA ALA A 56 -12.88 -19.94 7.82
C ALA A 56 -12.02 -19.89 6.54
N GLY A 57 -11.48 -21.04 6.08
CA GLY A 57 -10.66 -21.13 4.87
C GLY A 57 -9.22 -20.62 5.01
N LEU A 58 -8.74 -20.40 6.24
CA LEU A 58 -7.40 -19.83 6.48
C LEU A 58 -6.29 -20.88 6.51
N VAL A 59 -6.63 -22.12 6.87
CA VAL A 59 -5.68 -23.24 6.88
C VAL A 59 -6.24 -24.45 6.15
N SER A 60 -5.35 -25.18 5.50
CA SER A 60 -5.62 -26.50 4.92
C SER A 60 -5.02 -27.59 5.80
N VAL A 61 -5.49 -28.82 5.63
CA VAL A 61 -4.97 -29.99 6.32
C VAL A 61 -4.73 -31.12 5.34
N SER A 62 -3.55 -31.74 5.43
CA SER A 62 -3.20 -32.95 4.70
C SER A 62 -2.78 -34.04 5.68
N ARG A 63 -2.95 -35.30 5.29
CA ARG A 63 -2.52 -36.44 6.11
C ARG A 63 -1.09 -36.81 5.72
N SER A 64 -0.18 -36.80 6.69
CA SER A 64 1.18 -37.32 6.54
C SER A 64 1.37 -38.46 7.54
N GLY A 65 1.26 -39.70 7.04
CA GLY A 65 1.28 -40.89 7.88
C GLY A 65 0.17 -40.90 8.94
N ARG A 66 0.55 -40.88 10.23
CA ARG A 66 -0.38 -40.92 11.37
C ARG A 66 -0.79 -39.55 11.90
N SER A 67 -0.20 -38.46 11.39
CA SER A 67 -0.47 -37.10 11.83
C SER A 67 -1.15 -36.27 10.75
N SER A 68 -1.93 -35.30 11.19
CA SER A 68 -2.50 -34.26 10.33
C SER A 68 -1.56 -33.07 10.32
N VAL A 69 -1.11 -32.66 9.14
CA VAL A 69 -0.21 -31.52 8.92
C VAL A 69 -1.05 -30.37 8.40
N TYR A 70 -0.92 -29.22 9.05
CA TYR A 70 -1.66 -28.01 8.72
C TYR A 70 -0.76 -27.02 8.01
N ALA A 71 -1.31 -26.32 7.01
CA ALA A 71 -0.62 -25.29 6.24
C ALA A 71 -1.55 -24.09 6.05
N LEU A 72 -0.99 -22.89 5.86
CA LEU A 72 -1.80 -21.74 5.42
C LEU A 72 -2.36 -22.00 4.02
N CYS A 73 -3.55 -21.49 3.75
CA CYS A 73 -4.06 -21.36 2.39
C CYS A 73 -3.37 -20.19 1.66
N ASP A 74 -3.34 -20.25 0.33
CA ASP A 74 -2.70 -19.23 -0.50
C ASP A 74 -3.24 -17.81 -0.21
N GLY A 75 -2.33 -16.85 -0.05
CA GLY A 75 -2.65 -15.45 0.19
C GLY A 75 -2.91 -15.09 1.65
N VAL A 76 -3.12 -16.07 2.53
CA VAL A 76 -3.27 -15.85 3.99
C VAL A 76 -1.96 -15.38 4.61
N ASP A 77 -0.83 -15.84 4.08
CA ASP A 77 0.52 -15.39 4.41
C ASP A 77 0.72 -13.87 4.23
N ARG A 78 -0.10 -13.23 3.40
CA ARG A 78 -0.06 -11.78 3.16
C ARG A 78 -0.94 -10.99 4.13
N VAL A 79 -1.88 -11.64 4.82
CA VAL A 79 -2.86 -10.99 5.70
C VAL A 79 -2.21 -10.50 6.99
N LEU A 80 -1.37 -11.32 7.63
CA LEU A 80 -0.71 -10.92 8.88
C LEU A 80 0.27 -9.74 8.66
N PRO A 81 1.17 -9.77 7.66
CA PRO A 81 2.02 -8.61 7.39
C PRO A 81 1.26 -7.35 7.02
N TRP A 82 0.05 -7.46 6.44
CA TRP A 82 -0.82 -6.32 6.20
C TRP A 82 -1.45 -5.81 7.51
N LEU A 83 -1.96 -6.70 8.36
CA LEU A 83 -2.51 -6.34 9.68
C LEU A 83 -1.46 -5.69 10.57
N ASP A 84 -0.25 -6.22 10.59
CA ASP A 84 0.85 -5.67 11.37
C ASP A 84 1.21 -4.24 10.93
N ARG A 85 1.08 -3.92 9.63
CA ARG A 85 1.21 -2.53 9.14
C ARG A 85 0.07 -1.64 9.62
N VAL A 86 -1.17 -2.15 9.62
CA VAL A 86 -2.34 -1.39 10.09
C VAL A 86 -2.22 -1.02 11.57
N VAL A 87 -1.65 -1.91 12.39
CA VAL A 87 -1.47 -1.67 13.84
C VAL A 87 -0.09 -1.11 14.20
N GLY A 88 0.76 -0.81 13.21
CA GLY A 88 2.11 -0.27 13.42
C GLY A 88 3.11 -1.23 14.06
N ALA A 89 2.84 -2.54 14.04
CA ALA A 89 3.65 -3.60 14.68
C ALA A 89 4.47 -4.46 13.70
N GLY A 90 4.32 -4.25 12.39
CA GLY A 90 5.03 -5.05 11.37
C GLY A 90 6.49 -4.67 11.25
N PRO A 91 7.36 -5.59 10.79
CA PRO A 91 8.70 -5.19 10.35
C PRO A 91 8.53 -4.07 9.30
N PRO A 92 9.39 -3.03 9.30
CA PRO A 92 9.36 -2.04 8.25
C PRO A 92 9.39 -2.78 6.89
N PRO A 93 8.68 -2.28 5.86
CA PRO A 93 8.69 -2.93 4.54
C PRO A 93 10.15 -3.22 4.14
N PRO A 94 10.43 -4.34 3.44
CA PRO A 94 11.77 -4.56 2.93
C PRO A 94 12.21 -3.28 2.21
N SER A 95 13.33 -2.70 2.65
CA SER A 95 13.96 -1.59 1.94
C SER A 95 14.37 -2.11 0.56
N GLY A 96 13.46 -2.06 -0.41
CA GLY A 96 13.58 -2.91 -1.60
C GLY A 96 12.79 -2.43 -2.82
N ARG A 97 12.17 -1.25 -2.74
CA ARG A 97 11.94 -0.45 -3.95
C ARG A 97 12.78 0.81 -3.79
N PRO A 98 13.67 1.13 -4.75
CA PRO A 98 14.32 2.41 -4.77
C PRO A 98 13.26 3.50 -4.62
N ARG A 99 13.49 4.47 -3.71
CA ARG A 99 12.68 5.68 -3.60
C ARG A 99 13.03 6.58 -4.77
N VAL A 100 12.64 6.15 -5.97
CA VAL A 100 12.84 6.87 -7.22
C VAL A 100 11.55 7.54 -7.62
N SER A 101 11.69 8.77 -8.09
CA SER A 101 10.61 9.52 -8.70
C SER A 101 10.23 8.83 -10.01
N ARG A 102 8.93 8.76 -10.29
CA ARG A 102 8.42 8.01 -11.45
C ARG A 102 7.07 8.52 -11.91
N THR A 103 6.60 8.05 -13.05
CA THR A 103 5.20 8.20 -13.46
C THR A 103 4.36 7.05 -12.91
N CYS A 104 3.40 7.36 -12.02
CA CYS A 104 2.38 6.44 -11.53
C CYS A 104 1.20 6.50 -12.50
N TYR A 105 1.33 5.83 -13.65
CA TYR A 105 0.48 6.08 -14.82
C TYR A 105 0.78 7.43 -15.47
N GLY A 106 -0.23 8.30 -15.65
CA GLY A 106 -0.09 9.61 -16.29
C GLY A 106 0.49 10.71 -15.40
N HIS A 107 0.48 10.52 -14.08
CA HIS A 107 0.88 11.52 -13.09
C HIS A 107 2.17 11.13 -12.35
N LEU A 108 2.73 12.06 -11.60
CA LEU A 108 3.97 11.87 -10.85
C LEU A 108 3.74 11.14 -9.53
N GLY A 109 4.58 10.15 -9.25
CA GLY A 109 4.67 9.42 -7.99
C GLY A 109 6.13 9.29 -7.53
N GLY A 110 6.34 8.56 -6.44
CA GLY A 110 7.61 8.56 -5.71
C GLY A 110 7.88 9.90 -4.99
N PRO A 111 9.13 10.14 -4.58
CA PRO A 111 9.48 11.33 -3.79
C PRO A 111 9.05 12.65 -4.43
N LEU A 112 9.28 12.83 -5.75
CA LEU A 112 8.89 14.07 -6.43
C LEU A 112 7.37 14.31 -6.43
N GLY A 113 6.59 13.27 -6.76
CA GLY A 113 5.13 13.39 -6.82
C GLY A 113 4.52 13.75 -5.46
N VAL A 114 5.02 13.12 -4.40
CA VAL A 114 4.59 13.39 -3.02
C VAL A 114 5.01 14.78 -2.56
N SER A 115 6.26 15.20 -2.82
CA SER A 115 6.75 16.53 -2.41
C SER A 115 6.03 17.66 -3.14
N LEU A 116 5.78 17.52 -4.44
CA LEU A 116 4.99 18.49 -5.21
C LEU A 116 3.56 18.62 -4.67
N TYR A 117 2.91 17.50 -4.40
CA TYR A 117 1.56 17.51 -3.87
C TYR A 117 1.48 18.17 -2.49
N ARG A 118 2.42 17.83 -1.59
CA ARG A 118 2.52 18.46 -0.26
C ARG A 118 2.74 19.96 -0.35
N TRP A 119 3.61 20.40 -1.25
CA TRP A 119 3.86 21.82 -1.46
C TRP A 119 2.60 22.54 -1.98
N LEU A 120 1.87 21.95 -2.93
CA LEU A 120 0.61 22.51 -3.44
C LEU A 120 -0.48 22.61 -2.37
N LEU A 121 -0.55 21.67 -1.42
CA LEU A 121 -1.43 21.78 -0.26
C LEU A 121 -0.95 22.88 0.70
N ALA A 122 0.35 22.91 1.01
CA ALA A 122 0.94 23.84 1.98
C ALA A 122 0.89 25.30 1.51
N SER A 123 0.99 25.55 0.20
CA SER A 123 0.83 26.87 -0.40
C SER A 123 -0.63 27.34 -0.46
N GLY A 124 -1.59 26.44 -0.18
CA GLY A 124 -3.02 26.69 -0.34
C GLY A 124 -3.48 26.71 -1.79
N ALA A 125 -2.69 26.20 -2.74
CA ALA A 125 -3.10 26.04 -4.13
C ALA A 125 -4.15 24.94 -4.28
N LEU A 126 -4.02 23.87 -3.50
CA LEU A 126 -4.94 22.73 -3.47
C LEU A 126 -5.54 22.54 -2.07
N ALA A 127 -6.72 21.93 -2.03
CA ALA A 127 -7.31 21.39 -0.82
C ALA A 127 -7.88 20.00 -1.11
N ALA A 128 -7.66 19.06 -0.18
CA ALA A 128 -8.26 17.74 -0.20
C ALA A 128 -9.38 17.66 0.85
N ASP A 129 -10.43 16.89 0.55
CA ASP A 129 -11.41 16.47 1.56
C ASP A 129 -11.04 15.10 2.17
N ASP A 130 -11.84 14.66 3.15
CA ASP A 130 -11.62 13.40 3.87
C ASP A 130 -11.72 12.14 2.97
N ASP A 131 -12.35 12.27 1.80
CA ASP A 131 -12.48 11.19 0.80
C ASP A 131 -11.33 11.21 -0.23
N GLY A 132 -10.37 12.13 -0.07
CA GLY A 132 -9.22 12.29 -0.96
C GLY A 132 -9.59 12.93 -2.30
N VAL A 133 -10.73 13.61 -2.41
CA VAL A 133 -11.05 14.43 -3.58
C VAL A 133 -10.31 15.75 -3.45
N VAL A 134 -9.58 16.11 -4.50
CA VAL A 134 -8.74 17.31 -4.51
C VAL A 134 -9.39 18.38 -5.38
N ARG A 135 -9.44 19.60 -4.86
CA ARG A 135 -9.92 20.79 -5.58
C ARG A 135 -8.82 21.82 -5.71
N VAL A 136 -8.85 22.56 -6.82
CA VAL A 136 -8.04 23.75 -7.01
C VAL A 136 -8.66 24.90 -6.21
N VAL A 137 -7.87 25.50 -5.33
CA VAL A 137 -8.23 26.68 -4.55
C VAL A 137 -7.67 27.93 -5.19
N ARG A 138 -6.43 27.83 -5.68
CA ARG A 138 -5.70 28.88 -6.36
C ARG A 138 -4.86 28.30 -7.49
N GLU A 139 -4.62 29.11 -8.52
CA GLU A 139 -3.99 28.64 -9.76
C GLU A 139 -2.57 29.18 -9.95
N GLU A 140 -2.11 30.12 -9.13
CA GLU A 140 -0.81 30.77 -9.25
C GLU A 140 0.34 29.76 -9.21
N GLU A 141 0.34 28.86 -8.23
CA GLU A 141 1.33 27.80 -8.11
C GLU A 141 1.29 26.80 -9.28
N LEU A 142 0.08 26.44 -9.72
CA LEU A 142 -0.11 25.52 -10.85
C LEU A 142 0.41 26.15 -12.16
N ARG A 143 0.13 27.44 -12.38
CA ARG A 143 0.66 28.21 -13.51
C ARG A 143 2.18 28.36 -13.44
N ALA A 144 2.74 28.56 -12.25
CA ALA A 144 4.19 28.62 -12.06
C ALA A 144 4.86 27.29 -12.49
N LEU A 145 4.19 26.16 -12.22
CA LEU A 145 4.59 24.82 -12.68
C LEU A 145 4.26 24.54 -14.17
N GLY A 146 3.56 25.45 -14.84
CA GLY A 146 3.22 25.36 -16.27
C GLY A 146 1.87 24.76 -16.60
N VAL A 147 1.00 24.55 -15.62
CA VAL A 147 -0.38 24.10 -15.84
C VAL A 147 -1.24 25.32 -16.16
N GLU A 148 -1.54 25.54 -17.44
CA GLU A 148 -2.36 26.66 -17.90
C GLU A 148 -3.84 26.33 -17.99
N SER A 149 -4.17 25.09 -18.37
CA SER A 149 -5.54 24.58 -18.45
C SER A 149 -5.55 23.07 -18.20
N VAL A 150 -6.69 22.56 -17.70
CA VAL A 150 -6.90 21.12 -17.50
C VAL A 150 -8.13 20.71 -18.28
N GLU A 151 -7.94 19.87 -19.29
CA GLU A 151 -9.06 19.28 -20.00
C GLU A 151 -9.68 18.16 -19.16
N ILE A 152 -10.89 18.41 -18.66
CA ILE A 152 -11.65 17.40 -17.93
C ILE A 152 -12.42 16.56 -18.95
N GLY A 153 -11.83 15.43 -19.33
CA GLY A 153 -12.52 14.40 -20.13
C GLY A 153 -13.51 13.59 -19.28
N ARG A 154 -13.53 12.26 -19.46
CA ARG A 154 -14.33 11.35 -18.62
C ARG A 154 -13.72 11.07 -17.23
N GLN A 155 -12.59 11.70 -16.93
CA GLN A 155 -11.79 11.45 -15.73
C GLN A 155 -12.14 12.45 -14.62
N ARG A 156 -11.80 12.12 -13.38
CA ARG A 156 -11.90 13.07 -12.26
C ARG A 156 -10.86 14.19 -12.44
N LEU A 157 -11.22 15.41 -12.04
CA LEU A 157 -10.30 16.56 -12.08
C LEU A 157 -9.02 16.28 -11.30
N ALA A 158 -9.15 16.00 -10.00
CA ALA A 158 -8.03 15.67 -9.14
C ALA A 158 -8.46 14.80 -7.95
N PHE A 159 -7.59 13.90 -7.50
CA PHE A 159 -7.77 13.09 -6.29
C PHE A 159 -6.43 12.59 -5.76
N GLU A 160 -6.41 12.11 -4.52
CA GLU A 160 -5.23 11.50 -3.89
C GLU A 160 -5.02 10.08 -4.39
N CYS A 161 -3.86 9.82 -4.98
CA CYS A 161 -3.37 8.46 -5.22
C CYS A 161 -2.33 8.12 -4.15
N LEU A 162 -2.42 6.93 -3.55
CA LEU A 162 -1.51 6.51 -2.48
C LEU A 162 -0.23 5.92 -3.08
N ASP A 163 0.92 6.55 -2.80
CA ASP A 163 2.20 6.04 -3.28
C ASP A 163 2.64 4.80 -2.50
N ALA A 164 2.86 3.69 -3.20
CA ALA A 164 3.26 2.43 -2.58
C ALA A 164 4.69 2.43 -1.98
N THR A 165 5.55 3.38 -2.37
CA THR A 165 6.94 3.49 -1.87
C THR A 165 7.08 4.55 -0.78
N GLU A 166 6.38 5.67 -0.91
CA GLU A 166 6.42 6.76 0.06
C GLU A 166 5.37 6.62 1.17
N HIS A 167 4.37 5.75 0.98
CA HIS A 167 3.21 5.59 1.86
C HIS A 167 2.49 6.92 2.15
N ALA A 168 2.44 7.79 1.14
CA ALA A 168 1.87 9.12 1.23
C ALA A 168 1.06 9.42 -0.04
N PRO A 169 0.02 10.27 0.05
CA PRO A 169 -0.76 10.67 -1.10
C PRO A 169 0.07 11.53 -2.06
N HIS A 170 -0.25 11.44 -3.34
CA HIS A 170 0.21 12.33 -4.40
C HIS A 170 -0.94 12.67 -5.35
N LEU A 171 -0.74 13.69 -6.18
CA LEU A 171 -1.77 14.23 -7.06
C LEU A 171 -2.02 13.30 -8.27
N ALA A 172 -3.25 12.88 -8.45
CA ALA A 172 -3.74 12.12 -9.59
C ALA A 172 -4.97 12.76 -10.22
N GLY A 173 -5.44 12.21 -11.35
CA GLY A 173 -6.54 12.77 -12.15
C GLY A 173 -6.02 13.66 -13.28
N ALA A 174 -6.94 14.32 -13.99
CA ALA A 174 -6.61 15.16 -15.13
C ALA A 174 -5.58 16.25 -14.78
N LEU A 175 -5.67 16.83 -13.58
CA LEU A 175 -4.72 17.82 -13.09
C LEU A 175 -3.33 17.21 -12.81
N GLY A 176 -3.26 16.00 -12.24
CA GLY A 176 -2.00 15.31 -11.99
C GLY A 176 -1.27 14.94 -13.29
N ASP A 177 -2.04 14.53 -14.31
CA ASP A 177 -1.52 14.21 -15.64
C ASP A 177 -1.06 15.48 -16.37
N ALA A 178 -1.83 16.57 -16.31
CA ALA A 178 -1.46 17.86 -16.88
C ALA A 178 -0.20 18.45 -16.22
N LEU A 179 -0.08 18.33 -14.90
CA LEU A 179 1.11 18.74 -14.16
C LEU A 179 2.34 17.94 -14.61
N ALA A 180 2.23 16.62 -14.71
CA ALA A 180 3.33 15.79 -15.19
C ALA A 180 3.77 16.19 -16.61
N ALA A 181 2.80 16.39 -17.51
CA ALA A 181 3.06 16.82 -18.89
C ALA A 181 3.78 18.18 -18.94
N ALA A 182 3.30 19.18 -18.20
CA ALA A 182 3.90 20.51 -18.16
C ALA A 182 5.38 20.47 -17.71
N LEU A 183 5.71 19.64 -16.70
CA LEU A 183 7.09 19.51 -16.24
C LEU A 183 8.00 18.82 -17.26
N PHE A 184 7.48 17.84 -18.01
CA PHE A 184 8.22 17.23 -19.13
C PHE A 184 8.43 18.22 -20.29
N GLU A 185 7.38 18.93 -20.70
CA GLU A 185 7.43 19.89 -21.82
C GLU A 185 8.41 21.04 -21.55
N ARG A 186 8.50 21.49 -20.29
CA ARG A 186 9.47 22.50 -19.85
C ARG A 186 10.89 21.96 -19.68
N GLY A 187 11.07 20.64 -19.78
CA GLY A 187 12.35 19.99 -19.52
C GLY A 187 12.82 20.10 -18.07
N TRP A 188 11.90 20.26 -17.12
CA TRP A 188 12.23 20.30 -15.67
C TRP A 188 12.37 18.89 -15.08
N ILE A 189 11.82 17.90 -15.78
CA ILE A 189 12.03 16.48 -15.52
C ILE A 189 12.32 15.73 -16.82
N ALA A 190 13.06 14.63 -16.72
CA ALA A 190 13.36 13.75 -17.83
C ALA A 190 13.19 12.27 -17.42
N ARG A 191 12.83 11.42 -18.38
CA ARG A 191 12.77 9.96 -18.14
C ARG A 191 14.18 9.39 -18.03
N VAL A 192 14.35 8.45 -17.10
CA VAL A 192 15.57 7.66 -16.97
C VAL A 192 15.38 6.35 -17.73
N GLY A 193 16.12 6.18 -18.83
CA GLY A 193 15.99 5.03 -19.72
C GLY A 193 14.63 4.94 -20.42
N ASP A 194 14.18 3.73 -20.72
CA ASP A 194 12.90 3.41 -21.35
C ASP A 194 11.76 3.17 -20.33
N GLY A 195 12.06 3.32 -19.03
CA GLY A 195 11.15 3.05 -17.93
C GLY A 195 10.22 4.21 -17.55
N ARG A 196 9.61 4.05 -16.37
CA ARG A 196 8.74 5.07 -15.77
C ARG A 196 9.46 6.00 -14.80
N GLU A 197 10.72 5.73 -14.51
CA GLU A 197 11.54 6.55 -13.62
C GLU A 197 11.78 7.92 -14.24
N VAL A 198 11.77 8.95 -13.39
CA VAL A 198 12.02 10.33 -13.78
C VAL A 198 13.06 10.96 -12.87
N THR A 199 13.88 11.83 -13.43
CA THR A 199 14.84 12.67 -12.70
C THR A 199 14.48 14.14 -12.89
N VAL A 200 14.79 14.95 -11.88
CA VAL A 200 14.73 16.41 -12.00
C VAL A 200 15.91 16.88 -12.84
N VAL A 201 15.67 17.91 -13.65
CA VAL A 201 16.67 18.55 -14.52
C VAL A 201 16.84 19.99 -14.08
N GLY A 202 18.06 20.37 -13.72
CA GLY A 202 18.36 21.69 -13.14
C GLY A 202 17.80 21.85 -11.73
N ASP A 203 17.71 23.09 -11.25
CA ASP A 203 17.33 23.46 -9.88
C ASP A 203 15.96 24.15 -9.79
N HIS A 204 15.22 24.24 -10.90
CA HIS A 204 13.94 24.96 -10.98
C HIS A 204 12.92 24.45 -9.96
N LEU A 205 12.79 23.13 -9.83
CA LEU A 205 11.86 22.51 -8.90
C LEU A 205 12.32 22.64 -7.45
N GLU A 206 13.63 22.61 -7.18
CA GLU A 206 14.18 22.84 -5.85
C GLU A 206 13.85 24.25 -5.36
N ARG A 207 13.98 25.26 -6.23
CA ARG A 207 13.62 26.66 -5.91
C ARG A 207 12.13 26.87 -5.64
N ILE A 208 11.26 26.06 -6.23
CA ILE A 208 9.80 26.17 -6.09
C ILE A 208 9.30 25.38 -4.88
N VAL A 209 9.75 24.12 -4.76
CA VAL A 209 9.23 23.13 -3.80
C VAL A 209 9.99 23.16 -2.47
N GLY A 210 11.18 23.77 -2.42
CA GLY A 210 11.99 23.89 -1.21
C GLY A 210 12.54 22.53 -0.74
N ALA A 211 13.05 21.72 -1.68
CA ALA A 211 13.72 20.45 -1.37
C ALA A 211 15.15 20.69 -0.89
#